data_AF-A0A8T9DHA4-F1
#
_entry.id   AF-A0A8T9DHA4-F1
#
_cell.length_a   1.000
_cell.length_b   1.000
_cell.length_c   1.000
_cell.angle_alpha   90.00
_cell.angle_beta   90.00
_cell.angle_gamma   90.00
#
_symmetry.space_group_name_H-M   'P 1'
#
loop_
_entity.id
_entity.type
_entity.pdbx_description
1 polymer ?
#
loop_
_entity_poly.entity_id
_entity_poly.type
_entity_poly.pdbx_seq_one_letter_code
_entity_poly.pdbx_strand_id
1 'polypeptide(L)'
;MASHDGPRAIADVSAGTILATVTIAAPPERVFRALTADDQIPLWWGSDELYRTTRHTADVRPGGTWRSEGKGADGQKFHVQGEYLKVEPPHLLVMTWKAPWDGDNVTTVTYMLEAIDTGTRLILRHEGFGTREGACRDHGLGWERVLGWLAAFLTDGAGGKPQGVFHCRLIPPRPDFAFTLTDAEKALMKQHSDYLRGKLGEGGVILFGPVADPVGPWGLGIVRADDEAAVRELTEADPAVRSGLGFRYEILPMMTAVM
;
A
#
# COMPACT_ATOMS: atom_id res chain seq x y z
N MET A 1 0.54 8.38 20.39
CA MET A 1 -0.73 8.43 19.62
C MET A 1 -0.49 9.34 18.43
N ALA A 2 -0.05 8.78 17.30
CA ALA A 2 0.03 9.54 16.06
C ALA A 2 -1.38 9.57 15.46
N SER A 3 -2.03 10.73 15.47
CA SER A 3 -3.26 10.93 14.70
C SER A 3 -2.88 10.88 13.23
N HIS A 4 -3.04 9.71 12.59
CA HIS A 4 -3.10 9.68 11.14
C HIS A 4 -4.38 10.40 10.73
N ASP A 5 -4.27 11.70 10.45
CA ASP A 5 -5.34 12.46 9.82
C ASP A 5 -5.58 11.83 8.44
N GLY A 6 -6.61 11.00 8.38
CA GLY A 6 -7.10 10.41 7.15
C GLY A 6 -7.49 11.48 6.13
N PRO A 7 -7.78 11.08 4.88
CA PRO A 7 -8.16 12.03 3.85
C PRO A 7 -9.40 12.83 4.29
N ARG A 8 -9.38 14.13 4.00
CA ARG A 8 -10.48 15.06 4.23
C ARG A 8 -10.67 15.89 2.97
N ALA A 9 -11.92 16.11 2.56
CA ALA A 9 -12.24 17.08 1.51
C ALA A 9 -13.40 18.00 1.94
N ILE A 10 -13.31 19.28 1.56
CA ILE A 10 -14.36 20.28 1.77
C ILE A 10 -14.60 20.99 0.43
N ALA A 11 -15.85 21.02 0.01
CA ALA A 11 -16.29 21.77 -1.17
C ALA A 11 -16.96 23.08 -0.73
N ASP A 12 -16.34 24.21 -1.06
CA ASP A 12 -16.99 25.51 -1.04
C ASP A 12 -17.71 25.70 -2.38
N VAL A 13 -18.98 25.30 -2.41
CA VAL A 13 -19.82 25.38 -3.61
C VAL A 13 -20.09 26.82 -4.03
N SER A 14 -20.05 27.78 -3.10
CA SER A 14 -20.27 29.20 -3.39
C SER A 14 -19.06 29.83 -4.11
N ALA A 15 -17.86 29.39 -3.75
CA ALA A 15 -16.61 29.78 -4.40
C ALA A 15 -16.21 28.87 -5.57
N GLY A 16 -16.96 27.79 -5.82
CA GLY A 16 -16.62 26.80 -6.85
C GLY A 16 -15.22 26.20 -6.67
N THR A 17 -14.85 25.91 -5.42
CA THR A 17 -13.52 25.43 -5.03
C THR A 17 -13.61 24.28 -4.04
N ILE A 18 -12.72 23.30 -4.18
CA ILE A 18 -12.54 22.18 -3.26
C ILE A 18 -11.14 22.28 -2.66
N LEU A 19 -11.06 22.09 -1.34
CA LEU A 19 -9.80 21.87 -0.64
C LEU A 19 -9.82 20.47 -0.03
N ALA A 20 -8.78 19.69 -0.28
CA ALA A 20 -8.61 18.38 0.32
C ALA A 20 -7.19 18.20 0.86
N THR A 21 -7.03 17.35 1.86
CA THR A 21 -5.73 17.07 2.47
C THR A 21 -5.64 15.63 2.95
N VAL A 22 -4.43 15.08 2.93
CA VAL A 22 -4.11 13.78 3.52
C VAL A 22 -2.66 13.75 3.99
N THR A 23 -2.39 13.06 5.09
CA THR A 23 -1.02 12.74 5.52
C THR A 23 -0.65 11.34 5.04
N ILE A 24 0.49 11.22 4.35
CA ILE A 24 0.95 9.96 3.76
C ILE A 24 2.33 9.63 4.33
N ALA A 25 2.50 8.41 4.84
CA ALA A 25 3.76 7.90 5.39
C ALA A 25 4.78 7.51 4.29
N ALA A 26 5.03 8.44 3.36
CA ALA A 26 5.98 8.27 2.26
C ALA A 26 6.67 9.63 1.98
N PRO A 27 7.92 9.62 1.46
CA PRO A 27 8.62 10.86 1.10
C PRO A 27 7.96 11.56 -0.10
N PRO A 28 8.06 12.89 -0.23
CA PRO A 28 7.39 13.66 -1.30
C PRO A 28 7.69 13.14 -2.71
N GLU A 29 8.91 12.68 -2.98
CA GLU A 29 9.32 12.13 -4.28
C GLU A 29 8.52 10.88 -4.65
N ARG A 30 8.22 10.02 -3.68
CA ARG A 30 7.42 8.80 -3.88
C ARG A 30 5.95 9.12 -4.14
N VAL A 31 5.42 10.11 -3.41
CA VAL A 31 4.06 10.62 -3.59
C VAL A 31 3.94 11.28 -4.97
N PHE A 32 4.87 12.16 -5.34
CA PHE A 32 4.91 12.83 -6.64
C PHE A 32 4.95 11.81 -7.78
N ARG A 33 5.82 10.80 -7.69
CA ARG A 33 5.87 9.71 -8.67
C ARG A 33 4.54 8.97 -8.80
N ALA A 34 3.85 8.70 -7.68
CA ALA A 34 2.53 8.05 -7.72
C ALA A 34 1.45 8.90 -8.40
N LEU A 35 1.58 10.23 -8.35
CA LEU A 35 0.66 11.18 -8.98
C LEU A 35 0.92 11.41 -10.47
N THR A 36 2.09 11.06 -11.00
CA THR A 36 2.47 11.41 -12.38
C THR A 36 2.85 10.23 -13.27
N ALA A 37 3.30 9.11 -12.70
CA ALA A 37 3.81 8.00 -13.49
C ALA A 37 2.69 7.12 -14.05
N ASP A 38 2.81 6.79 -15.34
CA ASP A 38 1.90 5.94 -16.10
C ASP A 38 1.78 4.52 -15.53
N ASP A 39 2.88 3.98 -15.01
CA ASP A 39 2.98 2.68 -14.35
C ASP A 39 2.43 2.67 -12.90
N GLN A 40 2.14 3.84 -12.32
CA GLN A 40 1.67 3.95 -10.93
C GLN A 40 0.17 4.21 -10.82
N ILE A 41 -0.36 5.15 -11.60
CA ILE A 41 -1.77 5.59 -11.47
C ILE A 41 -2.78 4.44 -11.55
N PRO A 42 -2.69 3.49 -12.51
CA PRO A 42 -3.63 2.36 -12.58
C PRO A 42 -3.61 1.43 -11.36
N LEU A 43 -2.53 1.45 -10.57
CA LEU A 43 -2.39 0.58 -9.39
C LEU A 43 -3.24 1.07 -8.22
N TRP A 44 -3.46 2.38 -8.10
CA TRP A 44 -4.10 2.97 -6.92
C TRP A 44 -5.38 3.73 -7.22
N TRP A 45 -5.53 4.30 -8.41
CA TRP A 45 -6.67 5.19 -8.66
C TRP A 45 -7.92 4.40 -9.03
N GLY A 46 -8.64 3.97 -7.99
CA GLY A 46 -9.92 3.30 -8.10
C GLY A 46 -10.06 2.04 -7.25
N SER A 47 -11.27 1.50 -7.22
CA SER A 47 -11.59 0.18 -6.68
C SER A 47 -12.58 -0.54 -7.60
N ASP A 48 -12.58 -1.88 -7.59
CA ASP A 48 -13.42 -2.66 -8.51
C ASP A 48 -14.91 -2.54 -8.18
N GLU A 49 -15.25 -2.16 -6.94
CA GLU A 49 -16.62 -1.94 -6.47
C GLU A 49 -17.21 -0.61 -6.94
N LEU A 50 -16.38 0.33 -7.41
CA LEU A 50 -16.81 1.68 -7.81
C LEU A 50 -16.39 1.99 -9.23
N TYR A 51 -15.09 2.20 -9.42
CA TYR A 51 -14.47 2.40 -10.71
C TYR A 51 -12.96 2.21 -10.57
N ARG A 52 -12.32 1.73 -11.63
CA ARG A 52 -10.86 1.56 -11.67
C ARG A 52 -10.25 2.17 -12.91
N THR A 53 -9.16 2.92 -12.72
CA THR A 53 -8.29 3.37 -13.81
C THR A 53 -7.55 2.16 -14.37
N THR A 54 -7.63 1.96 -15.69
CA THR A 54 -7.01 0.82 -16.38
C THR A 54 -5.80 1.24 -17.21
N ARG A 55 -5.69 2.52 -17.55
CA ARG A 55 -4.57 3.09 -18.31
C ARG A 55 -4.39 4.56 -17.95
N HIS A 56 -3.14 4.97 -17.87
CA HIS A 56 -2.76 6.37 -17.79
C HIS A 56 -1.66 6.66 -18.82
N THR A 57 -1.74 7.79 -19.50
CA THR A 57 -0.67 8.28 -20.39
C THR A 57 -0.44 9.75 -20.12
N ALA A 58 0.81 10.15 -19.92
CA ALA A 58 1.17 11.51 -19.56
C ALA A 58 2.51 11.95 -20.16
N ASP A 59 2.56 13.20 -20.64
CA ASP A 59 3.79 13.93 -20.95
C ASP A 59 4.06 14.91 -19.80
N VAL A 60 4.81 14.49 -18.79
CA VAL A 60 4.93 15.18 -17.49
C VAL A 60 5.90 16.37 -17.57
N ARG A 61 5.46 17.44 -18.24
CA ARG A 61 6.13 18.73 -18.36
C ARG A 61 5.10 19.84 -18.57
N PRO A 62 5.41 21.11 -18.28
CA PRO A 62 4.51 22.22 -18.63
C PRO A 62 4.11 22.19 -20.11
N GLY A 63 2.80 22.29 -20.37
CA GLY A 63 2.18 22.17 -21.69
C GLY A 63 2.03 20.74 -22.23
N GLY A 64 2.47 19.72 -21.49
CA GLY A 64 2.25 18.32 -21.85
C GLY A 64 0.83 17.85 -21.48
N THR A 65 0.27 16.92 -22.25
CA THR A 65 -1.09 16.40 -22.04
C THR A 65 -1.08 15.13 -21.20
N TRP A 66 -2.18 14.89 -20.48
CA TRP A 66 -2.42 13.63 -19.78
C TRP A 66 -3.83 13.09 -20.05
N ARG A 67 -3.98 11.77 -19.93
CA ARG A 67 -5.25 11.06 -20.08
C ARG A 67 -5.28 9.84 -19.16
N SER A 68 -6.35 9.72 -18.37
CA SER A 68 -6.68 8.53 -17.57
C SER A 68 -7.92 7.87 -18.12
N GLU A 69 -7.85 6.58 -18.40
CA GLU A 69 -8.97 5.76 -18.85
C GLU A 69 -9.35 4.77 -17.75
N GLY A 70 -10.64 4.56 -17.56
CA GLY A 70 -11.13 3.68 -16.52
C GLY A 70 -12.43 2.98 -16.87
N LYS A 71 -12.87 2.12 -15.95
CA LYS A 71 -14.08 1.33 -16.06
C LYS A 71 -14.88 1.47 -14.76
N GLY A 72 -16.17 1.76 -14.85
CA GLY A 72 -17.09 1.73 -13.73
C GLY A 72 -17.46 0.30 -13.31
N ALA A 73 -18.02 0.14 -12.11
CA ALA A 73 -18.52 -1.14 -11.60
C ALA A 73 -19.58 -1.78 -12.52
N ASP A 74 -20.31 -0.96 -13.27
CA ASP A 74 -21.32 -1.36 -14.27
C ASP A 74 -20.72 -1.85 -15.61
N GLY A 75 -19.41 -1.78 -15.76
CA GLY A 75 -18.75 -2.17 -17.00
C GLY A 75 -18.41 -1.03 -17.95
N GLN A 76 -19.00 0.15 -17.75
CA GLN A 76 -18.88 1.26 -18.69
C GLN A 76 -17.50 1.91 -18.64
N LYS A 77 -16.95 2.21 -19.82
CA LYS A 77 -15.66 2.89 -19.94
C LYS A 77 -15.86 4.39 -19.79
N PHE A 78 -14.93 5.03 -19.09
CA PHE A 78 -14.85 6.49 -19.01
C PHE A 78 -13.39 6.94 -19.19
N HIS A 79 -13.20 8.24 -19.37
CA HIS A 79 -11.88 8.83 -19.35
C HIS A 79 -11.94 10.24 -18.78
N VAL A 80 -10.82 10.71 -18.24
CA VAL A 80 -10.57 12.10 -17.84
C VAL A 80 -9.25 12.52 -18.47
N GLN A 81 -9.12 13.79 -18.84
CA GLN A 81 -7.92 14.29 -19.49
C GLN A 81 -7.63 15.74 -19.14
N GLY A 82 -6.44 16.20 -19.47
CA GLY A 82 -6.05 17.59 -19.31
C GLY A 82 -4.62 17.86 -19.78
N GLU A 83 -4.08 18.96 -19.30
CA GLU A 83 -2.75 19.49 -19.61
C GLU A 83 -2.05 19.89 -18.31
N TYR A 84 -0.75 19.65 -18.21
CA TYR A 84 0.07 20.10 -17.10
C TYR A 84 0.39 21.59 -17.27
N LEU A 85 -0.03 22.41 -16.30
CA LEU A 85 0.24 23.85 -16.28
C LEU A 85 1.57 24.15 -15.58
N LYS A 86 1.89 23.43 -14.50
CA LYS A 86 3.16 23.52 -13.78
C LYS A 86 3.58 22.14 -13.27
N VAL A 87 4.88 21.86 -13.33
CA VAL A 87 5.49 20.61 -12.85
C VAL A 87 6.80 20.98 -12.15
N GLU A 88 6.83 20.92 -10.83
CA GLU A 88 7.99 21.26 -10.00
C GLU A 88 8.22 20.13 -8.99
N PRO A 89 8.85 19.01 -9.39
CA PRO A 89 9.04 17.86 -8.52
C PRO A 89 9.98 18.20 -7.35
N PRO A 90 9.73 17.67 -6.13
CA PRO A 90 8.56 16.88 -5.74
C PRO A 90 7.43 17.74 -5.14
N HIS A 91 7.42 19.07 -5.28
CA HIS A 91 6.63 19.96 -4.43
C HIS A 91 5.29 20.42 -5.01
N LEU A 92 5.20 20.62 -6.33
CA LEU A 92 4.03 21.24 -6.95
C LEU A 92 3.70 20.59 -8.29
N LEU A 93 2.42 20.26 -8.45
CA LEU A 93 1.84 19.79 -9.71
C LEU A 93 0.52 20.53 -9.95
N VAL A 94 0.44 21.26 -11.06
CA VAL A 94 -0.77 21.96 -11.48
C VAL A 94 -1.20 21.42 -12.84
N MET A 95 -2.45 20.99 -12.96
CA MET A 95 -2.99 20.43 -14.20
C MET A 95 -4.42 20.89 -14.42
N THR A 96 -4.83 20.97 -15.68
CA THR A 96 -6.25 21.08 -16.02
C THR A 96 -6.94 19.74 -15.88
N TRP A 97 -8.25 19.77 -15.72
CA TRP A 97 -9.10 18.60 -15.57
C TRP A 97 -10.36 18.77 -16.41
N LYS A 98 -10.55 17.85 -17.36
CA LYS A 98 -11.73 17.76 -18.21
C LYS A 98 -12.33 16.37 -18.08
N ALA A 99 -13.51 16.31 -17.46
CA ALA A 99 -14.27 15.08 -17.29
C ALA A 99 -15.54 15.10 -18.15
N PRO A 100 -15.92 13.97 -18.78
CA PRO A 100 -17.05 13.92 -19.71
C PRO A 100 -18.40 14.18 -19.04
N TRP A 101 -18.53 13.90 -17.75
CA TRP A 101 -19.75 14.18 -16.98
C TRP A 101 -19.94 15.67 -16.66
N ASP A 102 -18.89 16.49 -16.81
CA ASP A 102 -18.94 17.95 -16.61
C ASP A 102 -19.11 18.73 -17.93
N GLY A 103 -19.45 18.04 -19.03
CA GLY A 103 -19.59 18.65 -20.35
C GLY A 103 -18.30 19.34 -20.81
N ASP A 104 -18.38 20.62 -21.15
CA ASP A 104 -17.23 21.42 -21.62
C ASP A 104 -16.45 22.14 -20.50
N ASN A 105 -16.70 21.83 -19.22
CA ASN A 105 -15.90 22.45 -18.16
C ASN A 105 -14.44 22.02 -18.25
N VAL A 106 -13.55 22.98 -18.04
CA VAL A 106 -12.14 22.72 -17.77
C VAL A 106 -11.81 23.37 -16.45
N THR A 107 -11.55 22.56 -15.44
CA THR A 107 -11.16 23.00 -14.10
C THR A 107 -9.65 22.88 -13.92
N THR A 108 -9.13 23.38 -12.81
CA THR A 108 -7.70 23.27 -12.45
C THR A 108 -7.56 22.50 -11.14
N VAL A 109 -6.63 21.55 -11.11
CA VAL A 109 -6.22 20.79 -9.93
C VAL A 109 -4.78 21.14 -9.60
N THR A 110 -4.55 21.55 -8.36
CA THR A 110 -3.24 21.86 -7.78
C THR A 110 -2.96 20.89 -6.66
N TYR A 111 -1.86 20.14 -6.76
CA TYR A 111 -1.29 19.33 -5.69
C TYR A 111 -0.06 20.05 -5.12
N MET A 112 -0.03 20.24 -3.81
CA MET A 112 1.12 20.74 -3.06
C MET A 112 1.59 19.65 -2.10
N LEU A 113 2.87 19.30 -2.16
CA LEU A 113 3.48 18.27 -1.32
C LEU A 113 4.49 18.91 -0.38
N GLU A 114 4.20 18.82 0.91
CA GLU A 114 5.03 19.35 1.99
C GLU A 114 5.63 18.19 2.79
N ALA A 115 6.96 18.17 2.92
CA ALA A 115 7.63 17.22 3.80
C ALA A 115 7.28 17.54 5.26
N ILE A 116 6.94 16.50 6.03
CA ILE A 116 6.71 16.56 7.48
C ILE A 116 7.48 15.41 8.14
N ASP A 117 7.64 15.45 9.46
CA ASP A 117 8.43 14.46 10.22
C ASP A 117 8.03 13.00 9.96
N THR A 118 6.75 12.76 9.66
CA THR A 118 6.17 11.42 9.44
C THR A 118 5.94 11.07 7.97
N GLY A 119 6.38 11.89 7.02
CA GLY A 119 6.22 11.66 5.59
C GLY A 119 5.85 12.93 4.82
N THR A 120 4.69 12.92 4.16
CA THR A 120 4.23 14.03 3.31
C THR A 120 2.83 14.46 3.70
N ARG A 121 2.62 15.77 3.86
CA ARG A 121 1.30 16.40 3.83
C ARG A 121 0.99 16.79 2.39
N LEU A 122 -0.03 16.14 1.80
CA LEU A 122 -0.55 16.49 0.48
C LEU A 122 -1.75 17.41 0.66
N ILE A 123 -1.70 18.58 0.05
CA ILE A 123 -2.82 19.52 -0.05
C ILE A 123 -3.26 19.59 -1.51
N LEU A 124 -4.55 19.37 -1.74
CA LEU A 124 -5.18 19.45 -3.04
C LEU A 124 -6.14 20.64 -3.08
N ARG A 125 -6.06 21.42 -4.15
CA ARG A 125 -7.03 22.45 -4.49
C ARG A 125 -7.59 22.19 -5.88
N HIS A 126 -8.91 22.11 -6.00
CA HIS A 126 -9.59 21.95 -7.29
C HIS A 126 -10.56 23.11 -7.49
N GLU A 127 -10.39 23.90 -8.54
CA GLU A 127 -11.15 25.13 -8.78
C GLU A 127 -11.60 25.29 -10.24
N GLY A 128 -12.54 26.21 -10.47
CA GLY A 128 -13.10 26.48 -11.81
C GLY A 128 -14.49 25.92 -12.04
N PHE A 129 -15.23 25.57 -10.98
CA PHE A 129 -16.61 25.08 -11.11
C PHE A 129 -17.64 26.19 -11.42
N GLY A 130 -17.32 27.45 -11.13
CA GLY A 130 -18.26 28.57 -11.32
C GLY A 130 -19.59 28.32 -10.60
N THR A 131 -20.70 28.47 -11.30
CA THR A 131 -22.06 28.23 -10.75
C THR A 131 -22.48 26.76 -10.69
N ARG A 132 -21.57 25.81 -10.99
CA ARG A 132 -21.86 24.37 -11.05
C ARG A 132 -21.73 23.72 -9.67
N GLU A 133 -22.58 24.12 -8.74
CA GLU A 133 -22.52 23.69 -7.34
C GLU A 133 -22.59 22.16 -7.17
N GLY A 134 -23.42 21.48 -7.97
CA GLY A 134 -23.54 20.02 -7.96
C GLY A 134 -22.22 19.33 -8.34
N ALA A 135 -21.59 19.76 -9.43
CA ALA A 135 -20.30 19.22 -9.86
C ALA A 135 -19.20 19.47 -8.82
N CYS A 136 -19.16 20.67 -8.21
CA CYS A 136 -18.21 20.99 -7.13
C CYS A 136 -18.39 20.06 -5.92
N ARG A 137 -19.64 19.82 -5.51
CA ARG A 137 -19.96 18.92 -4.39
C ARG A 137 -19.56 17.47 -4.69
N ASP A 138 -19.92 16.97 -5.87
CA ASP A 138 -19.67 15.58 -6.26
C ASP A 138 -18.17 15.29 -6.41
N HIS A 139 -17.40 16.21 -7.00
CA HIS A 139 -15.94 16.11 -7.03
C HIS A 139 -15.34 16.17 -5.62
N GLY A 140 -15.89 16.99 -4.71
CA GLY A 140 -15.45 17.06 -3.32
C GLY A 140 -15.55 15.72 -2.61
N LEU A 141 -16.70 15.05 -2.72
CA LEU A 141 -16.92 13.69 -2.20
C LEU A 141 -15.97 12.67 -2.86
N GLY A 142 -15.69 12.84 -4.15
CA GLY A 142 -14.74 12.02 -4.90
C GLY A 142 -13.30 12.14 -4.37
N TRP A 143 -12.83 13.35 -4.08
CA TRP A 143 -11.45 13.59 -3.68
C TRP A 143 -11.07 12.94 -2.35
N GLU A 144 -11.97 12.93 -1.36
CA GLU A 144 -11.71 12.25 -0.09
C GLU A 144 -11.41 10.76 -0.31
N ARG A 145 -12.18 10.11 -1.19
CA ARG A 145 -11.96 8.71 -1.57
C ARG A 145 -10.67 8.51 -2.36
N VAL A 146 -10.42 9.34 -3.37
CA VAL A 146 -9.24 9.25 -4.23
C VAL A 146 -7.95 9.40 -3.43
N LEU A 147 -7.91 10.36 -2.50
CA LEU A 147 -6.77 10.53 -1.60
C LEU A 147 -6.64 9.36 -0.62
N GLY A 148 -7.74 8.74 -0.21
CA GLY A 148 -7.73 7.50 0.58
C GLY A 148 -7.05 6.34 -0.16
N TRP A 149 -7.38 6.13 -1.43
CA TRP A 149 -6.73 5.09 -2.24
C TRP A 149 -5.24 5.36 -2.47
N LEU A 150 -4.87 6.62 -2.75
CA LEU A 150 -3.46 7.02 -2.88
C LEU A 150 -2.68 6.75 -1.59
N ALA A 151 -3.24 7.16 -0.45
CA ALA A 151 -2.62 6.94 0.85
C ALA A 151 -2.45 5.45 1.13
N ALA A 152 -3.49 4.63 0.93
CA ALA A 152 -3.43 3.17 1.11
C ALA A 152 -2.36 2.54 0.22
N PHE A 153 -2.32 2.86 -1.08
CA PHE A 153 -1.28 2.36 -1.99
C PHE A 153 0.13 2.74 -1.54
N LEU A 154 0.29 3.94 -1.00
CA LEU A 154 1.57 4.43 -0.52
C LEU A 154 1.90 3.97 0.90
N THR A 155 0.97 3.50 1.71
CA THR A 155 1.27 2.88 3.01
C THR A 155 1.48 1.38 2.88
N ASP A 156 0.70 0.74 2.01
CA ASP A 156 0.83 -0.68 1.67
C ASP A 156 2.06 -0.91 0.77
N GLY A 157 2.50 0.14 0.06
CA GLY A 157 3.62 0.14 -0.89
C GLY A 157 4.77 1.11 -0.59
N ALA A 158 4.78 1.85 0.52
CA ALA A 158 5.97 2.54 1.05
C ALA A 158 6.24 2.03 2.46
N GLY A 159 7.15 1.07 2.61
CA GLY A 159 8.50 1.47 3.02
C GLY A 159 9.51 0.33 3.14
N GLY A 160 9.35 -0.77 2.40
CA GLY A 160 10.38 -1.80 2.29
C GLY A 160 11.06 -1.74 0.92
N LYS A 161 12.33 -2.17 0.84
CA LYS A 161 12.84 -2.77 -0.41
C LYS A 161 11.82 -3.82 -0.89
N PRO A 162 11.75 -4.21 -2.18
CA PRO A 162 10.96 -5.38 -2.55
C PRO A 162 11.37 -6.54 -1.64
N GLN A 163 10.49 -6.87 -0.69
CA GLN A 163 10.80 -7.83 0.35
C GLN A 163 10.71 -9.22 -0.27
N GLY A 164 11.78 -9.99 -0.10
CA GLY A 164 11.75 -11.40 -0.43
C GLY A 164 10.69 -12.11 0.41
N VAL A 165 10.05 -13.11 -0.18
CA VAL A 165 9.26 -14.08 0.58
C VAL A 165 10.14 -15.30 0.80
N PHE A 166 10.20 -15.77 2.04
CA PHE A 166 11.06 -16.88 2.45
C PHE A 166 10.21 -18.00 3.01
N HIS A 167 10.47 -19.22 2.53
CA HIS A 167 10.00 -20.45 3.12
C HIS A 167 10.97 -20.85 4.24
N CYS A 168 10.48 -20.80 5.47
CA CYS A 168 11.20 -21.18 6.68
C CYS A 168 10.67 -22.51 7.19
N ARG A 169 11.52 -23.54 7.18
CA ARG A 169 11.20 -24.88 7.68
C ARG A 169 11.88 -25.10 9.02
N LEU A 170 11.09 -25.14 10.10
CA LEU A 170 11.55 -25.54 11.43
C LEU A 170 11.66 -27.07 11.50
N ILE A 171 12.87 -27.57 11.63
CA ILE A 171 13.16 -28.99 11.76
C ILE A 171 13.28 -29.33 13.25
N PRO A 172 12.46 -30.26 13.77
CA PRO A 172 12.55 -30.70 15.15
C PRO A 172 13.83 -31.51 15.40
N PRO A 173 14.22 -31.70 16.68
CA PRO A 173 15.43 -32.42 17.03
C PRO A 173 15.38 -33.92 16.74
N ARG A 174 14.18 -34.48 16.57
CA ARG A 174 13.94 -35.88 16.22
C ARG A 174 12.68 -36.05 15.34
N PRO A 175 12.63 -37.04 14.43
CA PRO A 175 11.51 -37.21 13.49
C PRO A 175 10.15 -37.46 14.15
N ASP A 176 10.15 -38.11 15.31
CA ASP A 176 8.96 -38.46 16.09
C ASP A 176 8.57 -37.39 17.12
N PHE A 177 9.25 -36.24 17.14
CA PHE A 177 9.13 -35.21 18.17
C PHE A 177 7.68 -34.81 18.46
N ALA A 178 6.89 -34.56 17.41
CA ALA A 178 5.49 -34.16 17.55
C ALA A 178 4.60 -35.23 18.21
N PHE A 179 5.03 -36.49 18.20
CA PHE A 179 4.33 -37.62 18.83
C PHE A 179 4.88 -37.98 20.21
N THR A 180 6.09 -37.53 20.56
CA THR A 180 6.80 -37.87 21.80
C THR A 180 7.14 -36.66 22.66
N LEU A 181 6.29 -35.63 22.63
CA LEU A 181 6.44 -34.40 23.41
C LEU A 181 6.39 -34.67 24.93
N THR A 182 7.48 -34.34 25.63
CA THR A 182 7.47 -34.17 27.09
C THR A 182 6.72 -32.90 27.49
N ASP A 183 6.33 -32.77 28.76
CA ASP A 183 5.61 -31.57 29.22
C ASP A 183 6.46 -30.30 29.11
N ALA A 184 7.77 -30.41 29.31
CA ALA A 184 8.71 -29.31 29.07
C ALA A 184 8.75 -28.91 27.58
N GLU A 185 8.77 -29.88 26.67
CA GLU A 185 8.75 -29.61 25.22
C GLU A 185 7.39 -29.05 24.75
N LYS A 186 6.27 -29.47 25.34
CA LYS A 186 4.94 -28.86 25.08
C LYS A 186 4.93 -27.39 25.49
N ALA A 187 5.48 -27.08 26.67
CA ALA A 187 5.58 -25.70 27.16
C ALA A 187 6.46 -24.86 26.23
N LEU A 188 7.56 -25.42 25.72
CA LEU A 188 8.41 -24.77 24.72
C LEU A 188 7.67 -24.51 23.41
N MET A 189 6.93 -25.48 22.87
CA MET A 189 6.15 -25.31 21.65
C MET A 189 5.04 -24.26 21.79
N LYS A 190 4.49 -24.10 23.01
CA LYS A 190 3.60 -22.99 23.31
C LYS A 190 4.32 -21.64 23.19
N GLN A 191 5.51 -21.49 23.79
CA GLN A 191 6.29 -20.25 23.69
C GLN A 191 6.66 -19.92 22.25
N HIS A 192 7.10 -20.93 21.48
CA HIS A 192 7.34 -20.82 20.04
C HIS A 192 6.09 -20.32 19.28
N SER A 193 4.93 -20.92 19.54
CA SER A 193 3.67 -20.53 18.90
C SER A 193 3.24 -19.11 19.27
N ASP A 194 3.41 -18.71 20.52
CA ASP A 194 3.10 -17.36 21.01
C ASP A 194 4.03 -16.32 20.37
N TYR A 195 5.32 -16.64 20.21
CA TYR A 195 6.30 -15.81 19.51
C TYR A 195 5.91 -15.58 18.04
N LEU A 196 5.64 -16.65 17.29
CA LEU A 196 5.24 -16.55 15.88
C LEU A 196 3.90 -15.84 15.69
N ARG A 197 2.96 -16.01 16.63
CA ARG A 197 1.71 -15.25 16.63
C ARG A 197 1.95 -13.75 16.83
N GLY A 198 2.91 -13.37 17.67
CA GLY A 198 3.36 -11.98 17.79
C GLY A 198 3.90 -11.45 16.46
N LYS A 199 4.79 -12.21 15.81
CA LYS A 199 5.38 -11.83 14.51
C LYS A 199 4.39 -11.79 13.35
N LEU A 200 3.35 -12.63 13.40
CA LEU A 200 2.20 -12.55 12.49
C LEU A 200 1.43 -11.23 12.67
N GLY A 201 1.20 -10.80 13.91
CA GLY A 201 0.56 -9.52 14.22
C GLY A 201 1.38 -8.28 13.82
N GLU A 202 2.72 -8.41 13.82
CA GLU A 202 3.66 -7.37 13.37
C GLU A 202 3.78 -7.30 11.82
N GLY A 203 3.24 -8.28 11.07
CA GLY A 203 3.24 -8.30 9.61
C GLY A 203 4.49 -8.90 8.94
N GLY A 204 5.48 -9.36 9.71
CA GLY A 204 6.70 -10.01 9.18
C GLY A 204 6.51 -11.49 8.83
N VAL A 205 5.65 -12.20 9.57
CA VAL A 205 5.24 -13.57 9.23
C VAL A 205 3.89 -13.50 8.53
N ILE A 206 3.77 -14.11 7.35
CA ILE A 206 2.52 -14.18 6.56
C ILE A 206 1.65 -15.34 7.06
N LEU A 207 2.27 -16.51 7.28
CA LEU A 207 1.58 -17.68 7.81
C LEU A 207 2.59 -18.57 8.55
N PHE A 208 2.12 -19.33 9.54
CA PHE A 208 2.90 -20.40 10.14
C PHE A 208 2.01 -21.56 10.61
N GLY A 209 2.59 -22.74 10.77
CA GLY A 209 1.88 -23.89 11.33
C GLY A 209 2.62 -25.22 11.15
N PRO A 210 2.18 -26.29 11.84
CA PRO A 210 2.75 -27.61 11.67
C PRO A 210 2.36 -28.20 10.31
N VAL A 211 3.32 -28.86 9.66
CA VAL A 211 3.13 -29.67 8.47
C VAL A 211 3.15 -31.14 8.88
N ALA A 212 2.03 -31.82 8.62
CA ALA A 212 1.85 -33.24 8.92
C ALA A 212 2.51 -34.13 7.85
N ASP A 213 3.83 -34.01 7.73
CA ASP A 213 4.63 -34.83 6.82
C ASP A 213 4.71 -36.29 7.33
N PRO A 214 4.33 -37.30 6.53
CA PRO A 214 4.35 -38.70 6.94
C PRO A 214 5.72 -39.22 7.39
N VAL A 215 6.82 -38.62 6.92
CA VAL A 215 8.17 -39.03 7.34
C VAL A 215 8.64 -38.36 8.63
N GLY A 216 7.88 -37.39 9.16
CA GLY A 216 8.19 -36.67 10.39
C GLY A 216 7.67 -35.23 10.35
N PRO A 217 6.72 -34.84 11.22
CA PRO A 217 6.15 -33.48 11.21
C PRO A 217 7.21 -32.39 11.41
N TRP A 218 7.02 -31.25 10.76
CA TRP A 218 7.91 -30.08 10.83
C TRP A 218 7.11 -28.77 10.84
N GLY A 219 7.73 -27.64 11.17
CA GLY A 219 7.05 -26.34 11.22
C GLY A 219 7.25 -25.53 9.94
N LEU A 220 6.17 -25.06 9.33
CA LEU A 220 6.17 -24.11 8.22
C LEU A 220 6.08 -22.68 8.74
N GLY A 221 6.88 -21.79 8.18
CA GLY A 221 6.73 -20.35 8.25
C GLY A 221 6.92 -19.73 6.87
N ILE A 222 5.99 -18.87 6.44
CA ILE A 222 6.15 -18.00 5.28
C ILE A 222 6.41 -16.60 5.81
N VAL A 223 7.60 -16.07 5.51
CA VAL A 223 8.09 -14.82 6.09
C VAL A 223 8.34 -13.80 4.98
N ARG A 224 7.92 -12.56 5.19
CA ARG A 224 8.25 -11.43 4.34
C ARG A 224 9.37 -10.63 5.01
N ALA A 225 10.48 -10.42 4.32
CA ALA A 225 11.63 -9.70 4.87
C ALA A 225 12.46 -9.01 3.79
N ASP A 226 13.20 -7.96 4.17
CA ASP A 226 14.06 -7.21 3.24
C ASP A 226 15.20 -8.04 2.66
N ASP A 227 15.76 -8.95 3.45
CA ASP A 227 16.83 -9.86 3.07
C ASP A 227 16.84 -11.11 3.97
N GLU A 228 17.73 -12.06 3.65
CA GLU A 228 17.87 -13.30 4.41
C GLU A 228 18.42 -13.05 5.84
N ALA A 229 19.15 -11.97 6.07
CA ALA A 229 19.71 -11.65 7.39
C ALA A 229 18.61 -11.29 8.39
N ALA A 230 17.60 -10.54 7.95
CA ALA A 230 16.41 -10.25 8.75
C ALA A 230 15.62 -11.53 9.10
N VAL A 231 15.52 -12.47 8.16
CA VAL A 231 14.88 -13.78 8.43
C VAL A 231 15.70 -14.58 9.44
N ARG A 232 17.04 -14.58 9.30
CA ARG A 232 17.94 -15.25 10.25
C ARG A 232 17.75 -14.72 11.66
N GLU A 233 17.71 -13.40 11.84
CA GLU A 233 17.45 -12.78 13.15
C GLU A 233 16.11 -13.25 13.75
N LEU A 234 15.04 -13.27 12.94
CA LEU A 234 13.73 -13.76 13.37
C LEU A 234 13.79 -15.23 13.82
N THR A 235 14.49 -16.08 13.06
CA THR A 235 14.60 -17.52 13.35
C THR A 235 15.52 -17.83 14.54
N GLU A 236 16.61 -17.07 14.72
CA GLU A 236 17.51 -17.18 15.88
C GLU A 236 16.90 -16.62 17.16
N ALA A 237 15.91 -15.72 17.03
CA ALA A 237 15.13 -15.22 18.15
C ALA A 237 14.03 -16.20 18.63
N ASP A 238 13.73 -17.24 17.85
CA ASP A 238 12.70 -18.22 18.16
C ASP A 238 13.02 -19.00 19.46
N PRO A 239 12.08 -19.09 20.43
CA PRO A 239 12.26 -19.90 21.62
C PRO A 239 12.68 -21.35 21.35
N ALA A 240 12.15 -21.98 20.29
CA ALA A 240 12.51 -23.35 19.93
C ALA A 240 14.01 -23.47 19.62
N VAL A 241 14.58 -22.53 18.86
CA VAL A 241 16.01 -22.51 18.53
C VAL A 241 16.85 -22.14 19.75
N ARG A 242 16.46 -21.09 20.48
CA ARG A 242 17.16 -20.62 21.69
C ARG A 242 17.20 -21.64 22.82
N SER A 243 16.28 -22.59 22.84
CA SER A 243 16.27 -23.68 23.83
C SER A 243 17.55 -24.53 23.82
N GLY A 244 18.29 -24.55 22.70
CA GLY A 244 19.46 -25.42 22.53
C GLY A 244 19.12 -26.91 22.40
N LEU A 245 17.83 -27.27 22.29
CA LEU A 245 17.39 -28.67 22.20
C LEU A 245 17.55 -29.30 20.81
N GLY A 246 18.22 -28.62 19.87
CA GLY A 246 18.52 -29.16 18.53
C GLY A 246 17.53 -28.79 17.43
N PHE A 247 16.62 -27.86 17.69
CA PHE A 247 15.80 -27.24 16.63
C PHE A 247 16.65 -26.41 15.70
N ARG A 248 16.32 -26.43 14.40
CA ARG A 248 16.99 -25.59 13.40
C ARG A 248 16.03 -25.18 12.29
N TYR A 249 16.30 -24.03 11.69
CA TYR A 249 15.59 -23.58 10.50
C TYR A 249 16.37 -23.87 9.23
N GLU A 250 15.66 -24.32 8.19
CA GLU A 250 16.08 -24.15 6.79
C GLU A 250 15.36 -22.91 6.24
N ILE A 251 16.12 -21.94 5.73
CA ILE A 251 15.61 -20.69 5.16
C ILE A 251 15.82 -20.75 3.65
N LEU A 252 14.73 -20.67 2.89
CA LEU A 252 14.74 -20.79 1.43
C LEU A 252 14.02 -19.59 0.80
N PRO A 253 14.71 -18.74 0.02
CA PRO A 253 14.04 -17.66 -0.71
C PRO A 253 13.09 -18.26 -1.75
N MET A 254 11.87 -17.73 -1.81
CA MET A 254 10.87 -18.10 -2.82
C MET A 254 11.10 -17.28 -4.07
N MET A 255 11.23 -17.95 -5.22
CA MET A 255 11.42 -17.29 -6.51
C MET A 255 10.22 -16.43 -6.91
N THR A 256 9.00 -16.91 -6.58
CA THR A 256 7.74 -16.20 -6.79
C THR A 256 6.77 -16.60 -5.68
N ALA A 257 5.98 -15.66 -5.18
CA ALA A 257 4.88 -15.91 -4.27
C ALA A 257 3.62 -15.17 -4.76
N VAL A 258 2.49 -15.87 -4.80
CA VAL A 258 1.16 -15.27 -5.01
C VAL A 258 0.46 -15.33 -3.66
N MET A 259 0.01 -14.17 -3.17
CA MET A 259 -0.56 -13.99 -1.83
C MET A 259 -1.97 -13.48 -1.93
#